data_AF-A0A9D2BTE3-F1
#
_entry.id   AF-A0A9D2BTE3-F1
#
_cell.length_a   1.000
_cell.length_b   1.000
_cell.length_c   1.000
_cell.angle_alpha   90.00
_cell.angle_beta   90.00
_cell.angle_gamma   90.00
#
_symmetry.space_group_name_H-M   'P 1'
#
loop_
_entity.id
_entity.type
_entity.pdbx_description
1 polymer ?
#
loop_
_entity_poly.entity_id
_entity_poly.type
_entity_poly.pdbx_seq_one_letter_code
_entity_poly.pdbx_strand_id
1 'polypeptide(L)'
;MKRQMPEKNSIHTLEITDMNNLGSGIGRIDNIVVFVVGGCTGDICEVKIIKRAAGYLVARIEQIIKESPYRIKSDCKVSNRCGGCVYRYVDYEYEKEIKRGNVKAALRRAGLDLPVNELISTDVTVGYRNKAQYPVGLGKRKDFEVIAGFYAGHTHEIMDLGGDNCLLQPEIFGRIAKYICGWLTTAKVKPYNEKDRSGITRHIYMRRSELDGSVMVCVVNRKSYSRMNELAAELAGKFPEISSVYENVNPDNTNVVLGSEYRLVYGSANLVDEICGRRFEIAPESFWQVNRGAAERLYMKAGELLCEVFAHSHESGRIPRVLDLFCGIGTVGMCICPPDTKLYGIEITPSAVENARANAKRNSFEKAEFICCDASDPEAISSEIGKIAQGGLDAVILDPPRKGCAPELVDLLCEISPERIIYISCNPDTLARDLVRFTAGGYICGGVTPVDLFPRTGHVETVCLLSKLNAKQHIEINLDMDELDLTDAEKKTTYQEIKDYVLEHSGLKVSSLYIAQVKQKCGIIERENYNKPKSEDAKQPQCPPDKEKAIKEALQHFGMI
;
A
#
# COMPACT_ATOMS: atom_id res chain seq x y z
N MET A 1 -15.81 -10.50 -41.19
CA MET A 1 -15.31 -11.84 -40.79
C MET A 1 -15.38 -11.97 -39.28
N LYS A 2 -16.16 -12.91 -38.74
CA LYS A 2 -16.07 -13.27 -37.31
C LYS A 2 -14.68 -13.89 -37.10
N ARG A 3 -13.79 -13.21 -36.36
CA ARG A 3 -12.45 -13.75 -36.06
C ARG A 3 -12.62 -15.08 -35.31
N GLN A 4 -12.01 -16.14 -35.84
CA GLN A 4 -12.10 -17.47 -35.27
C GLN A 4 -11.18 -17.54 -34.04
N MET A 5 -11.73 -17.82 -32.86
CA MET A 5 -10.93 -17.92 -31.63
C MET A 5 -10.02 -19.15 -31.67
N PRO A 6 -8.74 -19.05 -31.25
CA PRO A 6 -7.80 -20.17 -31.20
C PRO A 6 -8.32 -21.40 -30.46
N GLU A 7 -8.19 -22.59 -31.09
CA GLU A 7 -8.26 -23.96 -30.54
C GLU A 7 -8.07 -24.12 -29.02
N LYS A 8 -9.03 -24.67 -28.24
CA LYS A 8 -8.61 -25.24 -26.93
C LYS A 8 -7.63 -26.38 -27.23
N ASN A 9 -6.53 -26.44 -26.48
CA ASN A 9 -5.38 -27.33 -26.69
C ASN A 9 -4.50 -27.03 -27.91
N SER A 10 -4.81 -26.00 -28.71
CA SER A 10 -3.88 -25.54 -29.75
C SER A 10 -2.65 -24.87 -29.13
N ILE A 11 -1.52 -24.96 -29.82
CA ILE A 11 -0.24 -24.40 -29.43
C ILE A 11 0.07 -23.21 -30.34
N HIS A 12 0.53 -22.11 -29.74
CA HIS A 12 0.88 -20.88 -30.44
C HIS A 12 2.16 -20.30 -29.87
N THR A 13 2.96 -19.66 -30.71
CA THR A 13 4.09 -18.85 -30.27
C THR A 13 3.63 -17.41 -30.04
N LEU A 14 3.95 -16.85 -28.88
CA LEU A 14 3.69 -15.44 -28.59
C LEU A 14 4.78 -14.82 -27.71
N GLU A 15 4.91 -13.50 -27.79
CA GLU A 15 5.72 -12.71 -26.88
C GLU A 15 4.87 -12.23 -25.71
N ILE A 16 5.42 -12.32 -24.50
CA ILE A 16 4.83 -11.75 -23.30
C ILE A 16 5.20 -10.26 -23.25
N THR A 17 4.21 -9.38 -23.36
CA THR A 17 4.41 -7.93 -23.43
C THR A 17 4.22 -7.21 -22.10
N ASP A 18 3.55 -7.84 -21.14
CA ASP A 18 3.24 -7.26 -19.83
C ASP A 18 2.93 -8.35 -18.80
N MET A 19 2.74 -7.98 -17.52
CA MET A 19 2.33 -8.89 -16.44
C MET A 19 1.27 -8.25 -15.54
N ASN A 20 0.28 -9.03 -15.11
CA ASN A 20 -0.73 -8.55 -14.16
C ASN A 20 -0.39 -8.89 -12.70
N ASN A 21 -1.18 -8.35 -11.77
CA ASN A 21 -1.15 -8.61 -10.33
C ASN A 21 -1.47 -10.06 -9.92
N LEU A 22 -1.80 -10.96 -10.85
CA LEU A 22 -1.96 -12.39 -10.58
C LEU A 22 -0.73 -13.19 -11.00
N GLY A 23 0.35 -12.53 -11.43
CA GLY A 23 1.56 -13.15 -11.98
C GLY A 23 1.30 -13.92 -13.27
N SER A 24 0.30 -13.51 -14.05
CA SER A 24 0.14 -13.99 -15.42
C SER A 24 0.81 -13.01 -16.37
N GLY A 25 1.65 -13.55 -17.25
CA GLY A 25 2.12 -12.84 -18.43
C GLY A 25 0.96 -12.53 -19.37
N ILE A 26 1.01 -11.40 -20.05
CA ILE A 26 0.01 -10.92 -20.99
C ILE A 26 0.65 -10.91 -22.38
N GLY A 27 0.06 -11.66 -23.29
CA GLY A 27 0.40 -11.63 -24.71
C GLY A 27 -0.84 -11.49 -25.58
N ARG A 28 -0.66 -11.53 -26.90
CA ARG A 28 -1.78 -11.49 -27.85
C ARG A 28 -1.62 -12.52 -28.95
N ILE A 29 -2.74 -13.15 -29.34
CA ILE A 29 -2.88 -13.96 -30.56
C ILE A 29 -4.04 -13.35 -31.34
N ASP A 30 -3.81 -12.92 -32.58
CA ASP A 30 -4.84 -12.30 -33.44
C ASP A 30 -5.59 -11.12 -32.76
N ASN A 31 -4.86 -10.31 -31.99
CA ASN A 31 -5.31 -9.24 -31.09
C ASN A 31 -6.15 -9.67 -29.87
N ILE A 32 -6.38 -10.96 -29.66
CA ILE A 32 -7.06 -11.48 -28.47
C ILE A 32 -6.05 -11.56 -27.33
N VAL A 33 -6.41 -11.03 -26.16
CA VAL A 33 -5.56 -11.08 -24.96
C VAL A 33 -5.42 -12.52 -24.48
N VAL A 34 -4.18 -12.92 -24.19
CA VAL A 34 -3.84 -14.24 -23.65
C VAL A 34 -3.12 -14.07 -22.32
N PHE A 35 -3.68 -14.64 -21.26
CA PHE A 35 -3.03 -14.75 -19.96
C PHE A 35 -2.23 -16.04 -19.90
N VAL A 36 -0.92 -15.93 -19.66
CA VAL A 36 0.03 -17.03 -19.65
C VAL A 36 0.58 -17.20 -18.24
N VAL A 37 0.20 -18.30 -17.58
CA VAL A 37 0.64 -18.58 -16.21
C VAL A 37 2.15 -18.82 -16.20
N GLY A 38 2.88 -18.08 -15.37
CA GLY A 38 4.34 -18.18 -15.24
C GLY A 38 5.12 -17.46 -16.34
N GLY A 39 4.47 -16.71 -17.23
CA GLY A 39 5.14 -15.89 -18.24
C GLY A 39 5.72 -14.59 -17.65
N CYS A 40 6.91 -14.20 -18.09
CA CYS A 40 7.61 -12.98 -17.71
C CYS A 40 7.68 -12.02 -18.91
N THR A 41 7.49 -10.71 -18.71
CA THR A 41 7.59 -9.72 -19.80
C THR A 41 8.91 -9.85 -20.55
N GLY A 42 8.87 -9.95 -21.88
CA GLY A 42 10.02 -10.17 -22.76
C GLY A 42 10.29 -11.64 -23.08
N ASP A 43 9.58 -12.60 -22.47
CA ASP A 43 9.67 -14.00 -22.89
C ASP A 43 9.03 -14.19 -24.27
N ILE A 44 9.62 -15.09 -25.06
CA ILE A 44 8.95 -15.69 -26.23
C ILE A 44 8.67 -17.14 -25.90
N CYS A 45 7.39 -17.52 -25.88
CA CYS A 45 6.94 -18.83 -25.42
C CYS A 45 6.09 -19.53 -26.47
N GLU A 46 6.23 -20.86 -26.56
CA GLU A 46 5.17 -21.73 -27.07
C GLU A 46 4.17 -22.00 -25.95
N VAL A 47 2.92 -21.61 -26.16
CA VAL A 47 1.86 -21.71 -25.16
C VAL A 47 0.71 -22.55 -25.66
N LYS A 48 0.16 -23.39 -24.79
CA LYS A 48 -1.03 -24.20 -25.05
C LYS A 48 -2.26 -23.56 -24.43
N ILE A 49 -3.30 -23.33 -25.24
CA ILE A 49 -4.56 -22.76 -24.76
C ILE A 49 -5.31 -23.77 -23.88
N ILE A 50 -5.52 -23.43 -22.60
CA ILE A 50 -6.21 -24.29 -21.62
C ILE A 50 -7.64 -23.88 -21.34
N LYS A 51 -7.97 -22.58 -21.51
CA LYS A 51 -9.32 -22.05 -21.28
C LYS A 51 -9.63 -20.93 -22.28
N ARG A 52 -10.86 -20.92 -22.77
CA ARG A 52 -11.45 -19.83 -23.55
C ARG A 52 -12.47 -19.10 -22.68
N ALA A 53 -12.37 -17.79 -22.60
CA ALA A 53 -13.37 -16.91 -22.01
C ALA A 53 -13.93 -15.97 -23.08
N ALA A 54 -15.00 -15.22 -22.77
CA ALA A 54 -15.72 -14.40 -23.74
C ALA A 54 -14.87 -13.29 -24.40
N GLY A 55 -13.79 -12.83 -23.75
CA GLY A 55 -12.91 -11.77 -24.26
C GLY A 55 -11.41 -12.02 -24.13
N TYR A 56 -11.01 -13.19 -23.62
CA TYR A 56 -9.60 -13.53 -23.42
C TYR A 56 -9.37 -15.04 -23.42
N LEU A 57 -8.10 -15.43 -23.56
CA LEU A 57 -7.64 -16.80 -23.45
C LEU A 57 -6.78 -16.98 -22.20
N VAL A 58 -6.76 -18.19 -21.67
CA VAL A 58 -5.76 -18.61 -20.68
C VAL A 58 -4.93 -19.72 -21.29
N ALA A 59 -3.61 -19.59 -21.20
CA ALA A 59 -2.66 -20.53 -21.72
C ALA A 59 -1.64 -20.93 -20.65
N ARG A 60 -1.03 -22.10 -20.85
CA ARG A 60 0.13 -22.56 -20.08
C ARG A 60 1.35 -22.61 -21.00
N ILE A 61 2.52 -22.34 -20.45
CA ILE A 61 3.79 -22.48 -21.18
C ILE A 61 4.06 -23.96 -21.40
N GLU A 62 4.30 -24.36 -22.66
CA GLU A 62 4.85 -25.67 -23.00
C GLU A 62 6.38 -25.57 -23.10
N GLN A 63 6.87 -24.50 -23.73
CA GLN A 63 8.31 -24.22 -23.86
C GLN A 63 8.56 -22.71 -23.87
N ILE A 64 9.65 -22.29 -23.19
CA ILE A 64 10.20 -20.94 -23.34
C ILE A 64 11.24 -21.02 -24.46
N ILE A 65 11.00 -20.31 -25.56
CA ILE A 65 11.91 -20.26 -26.73
C ILE A 65 13.04 -19.28 -26.45
N LYS A 66 12.72 -18.13 -25.87
CA LYS A 66 13.67 -17.09 -25.45
C LYS A 66 13.27 -16.57 -24.08
N GLU A 67 14.17 -16.67 -23.12
CA GLU A 67 13.97 -16.12 -21.79
C GLU A 67 14.10 -14.59 -21.79
N SER A 68 13.22 -13.95 -21.02
CA SER A 68 13.29 -12.53 -20.70
C SER A 68 14.57 -12.19 -19.93
N PRO A 69 15.17 -11.00 -20.14
CA PRO A 69 16.24 -10.51 -19.27
C PRO A 69 15.81 -10.29 -17.81
N TYR A 70 14.50 -10.16 -17.54
CA TYR A 70 13.94 -9.97 -16.19
C TYR A 70 13.58 -11.29 -15.51
N ARG A 71 13.72 -12.43 -16.19
CA ARG A 71 13.42 -13.76 -15.63
C ARG A 71 14.59 -14.22 -14.76
N ILE A 72 14.27 -14.67 -13.55
CA ILE A 72 15.20 -15.31 -12.64
C ILE A 72 14.73 -16.72 -12.27
N LYS A 73 15.67 -17.56 -11.82
CA LYS A 73 15.33 -18.87 -11.27
C LYS A 73 14.68 -18.70 -9.90
N SER A 74 13.52 -19.30 -9.70
CA SER A 74 12.85 -19.29 -8.40
C SER A 74 13.65 -20.07 -7.34
N ASP A 75 13.86 -19.43 -6.20
CA ASP A 75 14.50 -19.97 -4.99
C ASP A 75 13.54 -20.79 -4.11
N CYS A 76 12.23 -20.79 -4.42
CA CYS A 76 11.22 -21.55 -3.71
C CYS A 76 10.75 -22.74 -4.55
N LYS A 77 10.98 -23.97 -4.06
CA LYS A 77 10.64 -25.22 -4.78
C LYS A 77 9.15 -25.39 -5.09
N VAL A 78 8.29 -24.70 -4.34
CA VAL A 78 6.83 -24.82 -4.46
C VAL A 78 6.16 -23.57 -5.04
N SER A 79 6.91 -22.54 -5.45
CA SER A 79 6.36 -21.27 -5.95
C SER A 79 5.36 -21.46 -7.09
N ASN A 80 5.60 -22.41 -7.99
CA ASN A 80 4.72 -22.72 -9.13
C ASN A 80 3.36 -23.31 -8.73
N ARG A 81 3.21 -23.86 -7.53
CA ARG A 81 1.96 -24.43 -7.00
C ARG A 81 1.36 -23.59 -5.88
N CYS A 82 2.22 -22.86 -5.17
CA CYS A 82 1.86 -21.95 -4.10
C CYS A 82 1.12 -20.74 -4.66
N GLY A 83 -0.13 -20.53 -4.23
CA GLY A 83 -0.90 -19.35 -4.61
C GLY A 83 -0.43 -18.04 -3.95
N GLY A 84 0.66 -18.07 -3.17
CA GLY A 84 1.15 -16.92 -2.40
C GLY A 84 2.15 -16.03 -3.13
N CYS A 85 3.16 -16.61 -3.79
CA CYS A 85 4.25 -15.86 -4.43
C CYS A 85 4.12 -15.93 -5.96
N VAL A 86 3.65 -14.86 -6.59
CA VAL A 86 3.34 -14.86 -8.03
C VAL A 86 4.46 -14.28 -8.90
N TYR A 87 5.44 -13.59 -8.31
CA TYR A 87 6.56 -12.94 -9.02
C TYR A 87 7.93 -13.51 -8.67
N ARG A 88 8.00 -14.65 -7.99
CA ARG A 88 9.27 -15.21 -7.49
C ARG A 88 10.19 -15.80 -8.58
N TYR A 89 9.82 -15.66 -9.83
CA TYR A 89 10.61 -15.97 -11.03
C TYR A 89 10.95 -14.70 -11.84
N VAL A 90 10.67 -13.52 -11.28
CA VAL A 90 10.93 -12.20 -11.86
C VAL A 90 11.96 -11.49 -10.99
N ASP A 91 12.89 -10.80 -11.65
CA ASP A 91 13.82 -9.88 -10.99
C ASP A 91 13.07 -8.88 -10.12
N TYR A 92 13.62 -8.56 -8.94
CA TYR A 92 12.88 -7.76 -7.97
C TYR A 92 12.73 -6.30 -8.39
N GLU A 93 13.71 -5.71 -9.08
CA GLU A 93 13.57 -4.34 -9.58
C GLU A 93 12.48 -4.28 -10.63
N TYR A 94 12.40 -5.29 -11.50
CA TYR A 94 11.30 -5.39 -12.45
C TYR A 94 9.94 -5.67 -11.79
N GLU A 95 9.91 -6.40 -10.66
CA GLU A 95 8.70 -6.57 -9.85
C GLU A 95 8.14 -5.21 -9.36
N LYS A 96 9.00 -4.30 -8.93
CA LYS A 96 8.59 -2.94 -8.52
C LYS A 96 7.96 -2.19 -9.68
N GLU A 97 8.54 -2.29 -10.88
CA GLU A 97 7.99 -1.68 -12.11
C GLU A 97 6.62 -2.27 -12.47
N ILE A 98 6.44 -3.59 -12.36
CA ILE A 98 5.13 -4.23 -12.59
C ILE A 98 4.09 -3.68 -11.61
N LYS A 99 4.41 -3.59 -10.32
CA LYS A 99 3.49 -3.05 -9.29
C LYS A 99 3.14 -1.59 -9.55
N ARG A 100 4.13 -0.76 -9.88
CA ARG A 100 3.92 0.64 -10.25
C ARG A 100 3.07 0.78 -11.53
N GLY A 101 3.34 -0.05 -12.53
CA GLY A 101 2.57 -0.14 -13.77
C GLY A 101 1.10 -0.51 -13.53
N ASN A 102 0.83 -1.44 -12.60
CA ASN A 102 -0.52 -1.82 -12.20
C ASN A 102 -1.31 -0.63 -11.62
N VAL A 103 -0.67 0.20 -10.78
CA VAL A 103 -1.29 1.44 -10.24
C VAL A 103 -1.60 2.43 -11.36
N LYS A 104 -0.63 2.69 -12.24
CA LYS A 104 -0.80 3.57 -13.40
C LYS A 104 -1.94 3.09 -14.32
N ALA A 105 -2.02 1.79 -14.56
CA ALA A 105 -3.06 1.20 -15.38
C ALA A 105 -4.45 1.32 -14.74
N ALA A 106 -4.57 1.19 -13.41
CA ALA A 106 -5.81 1.37 -12.69
C ALA A 106 -6.33 2.82 -12.78
N LEU A 107 -5.46 3.81 -12.56
CA LEU A 107 -5.79 5.23 -12.69
C LEU A 107 -6.24 5.56 -14.12
N ARG A 108 -5.48 5.10 -15.12
CA ARG A 108 -5.83 5.31 -16.55
C ARG A 108 -7.17 4.68 -16.91
N ARG A 109 -7.48 3.48 -16.40
CA ARG A 109 -8.80 2.82 -16.61
C ARG A 109 -9.95 3.64 -16.03
N ALA A 110 -9.73 4.32 -14.92
CA ALA A 110 -10.70 5.23 -14.33
C ALA A 110 -10.78 6.61 -15.02
N GLY A 111 -9.95 6.87 -16.05
CA GLY A 111 -9.89 8.15 -16.73
C GLY A 111 -9.11 9.22 -15.97
N LEU A 112 -8.30 8.83 -14.98
CA LEU A 112 -7.46 9.73 -14.20
C LEU A 112 -6.05 9.78 -14.79
N ASP A 113 -5.56 11.00 -15.07
CA ASP A 113 -4.18 11.26 -15.45
C ASP A 113 -3.45 11.91 -14.26
N LEU A 114 -2.93 11.06 -13.38
CA LEU A 114 -2.25 11.48 -12.15
C LEU A 114 -0.81 10.95 -12.14
N PRO A 115 0.14 11.70 -11.57
CA PRO A 115 1.50 11.21 -11.41
C PRO A 115 1.53 10.00 -10.47
N VAL A 116 2.27 8.97 -10.87
CA VAL A 116 2.55 7.79 -10.04
C VAL A 116 4.03 7.82 -9.68
N ASN A 117 4.31 8.06 -8.41
CA ASN A 117 5.67 8.16 -7.89
C ASN A 117 6.40 6.82 -7.96
N GLU A 118 7.71 6.85 -7.71
CA GLU A 118 8.50 5.62 -7.55
C GLU A 118 7.95 4.77 -6.41
N LEU A 119 8.06 3.45 -6.57
CA LEU A 119 7.58 2.50 -5.56
C LEU A 119 8.52 2.50 -4.35
N ILE A 120 7.96 2.73 -3.17
CA ILE A 120 8.70 2.67 -1.91
C ILE A 120 8.82 1.22 -1.45
N SER A 121 10.03 0.76 -1.13
CA SER A 121 10.28 -0.58 -0.62
C SER A 121 11.36 -0.58 0.47
N THR A 122 11.42 -1.67 1.24
CA THR A 122 12.54 -1.98 2.14
C THR A 122 13.56 -2.92 1.52
N ASP A 123 13.30 -3.42 0.30
CA ASP A 123 14.08 -4.44 -0.40
C ASP A 123 14.19 -5.81 0.32
N VAL A 124 13.51 -5.97 1.45
CA VAL A 124 13.45 -7.22 2.21
C VAL A 124 12.39 -8.14 1.59
N THR A 125 12.83 -9.15 0.85
CA THR A 125 11.93 -10.08 0.14
C THR A 125 11.70 -11.43 0.83
N VAL A 126 12.32 -11.64 2.00
CA VAL A 126 12.26 -12.89 2.77
C VAL A 126 12.02 -12.59 4.25
N GLY A 127 11.37 -13.53 4.96
CA GLY A 127 11.19 -13.46 6.41
C GLY A 127 10.34 -12.30 6.94
N TYR A 128 9.82 -11.43 6.07
CA TYR A 128 9.14 -10.19 6.46
C TYR A 128 7.75 -10.44 7.06
N ARG A 129 7.11 -11.59 6.81
CA ARG A 129 5.74 -11.87 7.29
C ARG A 129 5.73 -12.29 8.75
N ASN A 130 5.41 -11.35 9.63
CA ASN A 130 5.28 -11.57 11.07
C ASN A 130 4.01 -12.34 11.49
N LYS A 131 3.20 -12.82 10.53
CA LYS A 131 1.98 -13.61 10.77
C LYS A 131 1.89 -14.82 9.84
N ALA A 132 1.43 -15.94 10.38
CA ALA A 132 1.18 -17.17 9.65
C ALA A 132 -0.20 -17.77 9.99
N GLN A 133 -0.82 -18.39 8.99
CA GLN A 133 -2.02 -19.21 9.14
C GLN A 133 -1.80 -20.48 8.30
N TYR A 134 -1.70 -21.61 8.98
CA TYR A 134 -1.50 -22.90 8.34
C TYR A 134 -2.74 -23.76 8.53
N PRO A 135 -3.49 -24.12 7.47
CA PRO A 135 -4.42 -25.24 7.54
C PRO A 135 -3.70 -26.52 7.98
N VAL A 136 -4.39 -27.31 8.80
CA VAL A 136 -3.90 -28.58 9.33
C VAL A 136 -4.75 -29.70 8.73
N GLY A 137 -4.09 -30.75 8.22
CA GLY A 137 -4.78 -31.88 7.60
C GLY A 137 -3.97 -33.17 7.68
N LEU A 138 -4.52 -34.24 7.10
CA LEU A 138 -3.81 -35.51 6.99
C LEU A 138 -2.93 -35.54 5.75
N GLY A 139 -1.68 -35.97 5.92
CA GLY A 139 -0.75 -36.25 4.85
C GLY A 139 -1.19 -37.44 4.01
N LYS A 140 -0.77 -37.46 2.74
CA LYS A 140 -1.15 -38.52 1.78
C LYS A 140 -0.22 -39.75 1.81
N ARG A 141 0.90 -39.69 2.53
CA ARG A 141 2.03 -40.64 2.39
C ARG A 141 2.07 -41.75 3.45
N LYS A 142 1.45 -41.56 4.61
CA LYS A 142 1.47 -42.50 5.74
C LYS A 142 0.06 -42.66 6.31
N ASP A 143 -0.21 -43.80 6.95
CA ASP A 143 -1.52 -44.14 7.52
C ASP A 143 -2.09 -43.07 8.46
N PHE A 144 -1.22 -42.44 9.27
CA PHE A 144 -1.59 -41.30 10.10
C PHE A 144 -0.40 -40.35 10.29
N GLU A 145 -0.37 -39.30 9.48
CA GLU A 145 0.59 -38.20 9.58
C GLU A 145 -0.18 -36.89 9.49
N VAL A 146 -0.07 -36.04 10.51
CA VAL A 146 -0.65 -34.71 10.49
C VAL A 146 0.35 -33.76 9.85
N ILE A 147 -0.13 -32.96 8.89
CA ILE A 147 0.67 -31.96 8.17
C ILE A 147 0.04 -30.58 8.31
N ALA A 148 0.87 -29.55 8.16
CA ALA A 148 0.44 -28.16 8.07
C ALA A 148 1.20 -27.49 6.91
N GLY A 149 0.56 -26.56 6.23
CA GLY A 149 1.14 -25.90 5.06
C GLY A 149 0.24 -24.81 4.52
N PHE A 150 0.21 -24.65 3.20
CA PHE A 150 -0.68 -23.72 2.53
C PHE A 150 -1.56 -24.46 1.54
N TYR A 151 -2.72 -23.89 1.24
CA TYR A 151 -3.52 -24.38 0.14
C TYR A 151 -2.82 -24.14 -1.20
N ALA A 152 -2.83 -25.14 -2.09
CA ALA A 152 -2.43 -24.96 -3.48
C ALA A 152 -3.36 -23.96 -4.17
N GLY A 153 -2.83 -23.18 -5.11
CA GLY A 153 -3.58 -22.11 -5.78
C GLY A 153 -4.96 -22.56 -6.27
N HIS A 154 -6.01 -21.85 -5.84
CA HIS A 154 -7.42 -22.11 -6.17
C HIS A 154 -7.97 -23.48 -5.71
N THR A 155 -7.40 -24.10 -4.68
CA THR A 155 -7.89 -25.36 -4.11
C THR A 155 -7.91 -25.30 -2.57
N HIS A 156 -8.51 -26.30 -1.91
CA HIS A 156 -8.32 -26.57 -0.47
C HIS A 156 -7.34 -27.75 -0.24
N GLU A 157 -6.48 -28.05 -1.22
CA GLU A 157 -5.44 -29.07 -1.05
C GLU A 157 -4.26 -28.48 -0.29
N ILE A 158 -3.98 -29.00 0.91
CA ILE A 158 -2.81 -28.61 1.69
C ILE A 158 -1.55 -29.14 1.01
N MET A 159 -0.68 -28.23 0.60
CA MET A 159 0.65 -28.56 0.13
C MET A 159 1.53 -28.85 1.34
N ASP A 160 1.98 -30.10 1.42
CA ASP A 160 3.09 -30.46 2.30
C ASP A 160 4.36 -29.76 1.80
N LEU A 161 4.91 -28.87 2.64
CA LEU A 161 6.17 -28.18 2.34
C LEU A 161 7.37 -29.12 2.48
N GLY A 162 7.19 -30.39 2.88
CA GLY A 162 8.23 -31.41 2.88
C GLY A 162 9.36 -31.12 3.86
N GLY A 163 9.12 -30.29 4.87
CA GLY A 163 10.12 -29.80 5.82
C GLY A 163 10.81 -28.49 5.40
N ASP A 164 10.52 -27.94 4.22
CA ASP A 164 10.95 -26.59 3.85
C ASP A 164 10.02 -25.54 4.49
N ASN A 165 10.55 -24.35 4.76
CA ASN A 165 9.78 -23.22 5.31
C ASN A 165 9.30 -22.29 4.19
N CYS A 166 8.19 -21.59 4.42
CA CYS A 166 7.83 -20.47 3.57
C CYS A 166 8.88 -19.37 3.71
N LEU A 167 9.57 -19.05 2.62
CA LEU A 167 10.63 -18.03 2.62
C LEU A 167 10.13 -16.62 2.94
N LEU A 168 8.81 -16.35 2.86
CA LEU A 168 8.24 -15.07 3.29
C LEU A 168 8.11 -14.96 4.82
N GLN A 169 8.19 -16.08 5.54
CA GLN A 169 7.92 -16.15 6.97
C GLN A 169 9.22 -16.43 7.75
N PRO A 170 9.30 -16.00 9.02
CA PRO A 170 10.36 -16.41 9.94
C PRO A 170 10.46 -17.92 10.08
N GLU A 171 11.68 -18.45 10.16
CA GLU A 171 11.95 -19.89 10.28
C GLU A 171 11.26 -20.53 11.50
N ILE A 172 11.13 -19.77 12.59
CA ILE A 172 10.51 -20.23 13.85
C ILE A 172 9.06 -20.71 13.65
N PHE A 173 8.30 -20.12 12.72
CA PHE A 173 6.93 -20.55 12.44
C PHE A 173 6.89 -21.99 11.92
N GLY A 174 7.76 -22.33 10.98
CA GLY A 174 7.83 -23.68 10.45
C GLY A 174 8.30 -24.69 11.51
N ARG A 175 9.25 -24.30 12.37
CA ARG A 175 9.71 -25.14 13.50
C ARG A 175 8.59 -25.44 14.49
N ILE A 176 7.82 -24.44 14.89
CA ILE A 176 6.66 -24.59 15.80
C ILE A 176 5.56 -25.42 15.13
N ALA A 177 5.19 -25.10 13.88
CA ALA A 177 4.15 -25.85 13.16
C ALA A 177 4.50 -27.33 13.02
N LYS A 178 5.75 -27.64 12.66
CA LYS A 178 6.26 -29.02 12.58
C LYS A 178 6.17 -29.74 13.92
N TYR A 179 6.47 -29.04 15.03
CA TYR A 179 6.34 -29.62 16.36
C TYR A 179 4.89 -29.96 16.70
N ILE A 180 3.96 -29.01 16.48
CA ILE A 180 2.53 -29.21 16.72
C ILE A 180 2.01 -30.40 15.87
N CYS A 181 2.36 -30.46 14.59
CA CYS A 181 2.00 -31.58 13.72
C CYS A 181 2.55 -32.92 14.22
N GLY A 182 3.80 -32.96 14.68
CA GLY A 182 4.40 -34.15 15.28
C GLY A 182 3.68 -34.58 16.57
N TRP A 183 3.34 -33.62 17.43
CA TRP A 183 2.58 -33.87 18.65
C TRP A 183 1.19 -34.43 18.35
N LEU A 184 0.44 -33.81 17.42
CA LEU A 184 -0.88 -34.28 16.98
C LEU A 184 -0.82 -35.67 16.36
N THR A 185 0.26 -35.97 15.62
CA THR A 185 0.51 -37.29 15.04
C THR A 185 0.69 -38.36 16.12
N THR A 186 1.54 -38.09 17.12
CA THR A 186 1.80 -39.00 18.25
C THR A 186 0.55 -39.18 19.12
N ALA A 187 -0.16 -38.09 19.39
CA ALA A 187 -1.40 -38.09 20.17
C ALA A 187 -2.62 -38.64 19.41
N LYS A 188 -2.46 -39.04 18.13
CA LYS A 188 -3.53 -39.53 17.24
C LYS A 188 -4.72 -38.59 17.14
N VAL A 189 -4.48 -37.28 17.17
CA VAL A 189 -5.51 -36.25 17.06
C VAL A 189 -5.86 -36.04 15.60
N LYS A 190 -7.08 -36.42 15.21
CA LYS A 190 -7.57 -36.23 13.84
C LYS A 190 -7.71 -34.73 13.52
N PRO A 191 -7.04 -34.21 12.49
CA PRO A 191 -7.30 -32.87 11.95
C PRO A 191 -8.73 -32.74 11.45
N TYR A 192 -9.21 -31.51 11.34
CA TYR A 192 -10.54 -31.22 10.84
C TYR A 192 -10.68 -31.61 9.37
N ASN A 193 -11.79 -32.27 9.04
CA ASN A 193 -12.15 -32.60 7.67
C ASN A 193 -13.43 -31.84 7.30
N GLU A 194 -13.32 -30.93 6.34
CA GLU A 194 -14.44 -30.09 5.86
C GLU A 194 -15.60 -30.91 5.30
N LYS A 195 -15.34 -32.07 4.68
CA LYS A 195 -16.37 -32.87 4.00
C LYS A 195 -17.32 -33.56 4.96
N ASP A 196 -16.78 -34.19 6.00
CA ASP A 196 -17.56 -34.97 6.98
C ASP A 196 -17.71 -34.26 8.34
N ARG A 197 -17.11 -33.07 8.48
CA ARG A 197 -17.13 -32.22 9.68
C ARG A 197 -16.62 -32.93 10.93
N SER A 198 -15.71 -33.88 10.75
CA SER A 198 -15.06 -34.62 11.82
C SER A 198 -13.68 -34.03 12.15
N GLY A 199 -13.04 -34.56 13.19
CA GLY A 199 -11.75 -34.09 13.67
C GLY A 199 -11.82 -32.87 14.59
N ILE A 200 -10.64 -32.39 14.98
CA ILE A 200 -10.46 -31.35 16.00
C ILE A 200 -9.70 -30.16 15.43
N THR A 201 -8.40 -30.29 15.19
CA THR A 201 -7.55 -29.16 14.84
C THR A 201 -7.75 -28.73 13.39
N ARG A 202 -8.09 -27.45 13.18
CA ARG A 202 -8.34 -26.84 11.88
C ARG A 202 -7.12 -26.13 11.34
N HIS A 203 -6.53 -25.25 12.16
CA HIS A 203 -5.45 -24.37 11.75
C HIS A 203 -4.44 -24.14 12.88
N ILE A 204 -3.24 -23.73 12.50
CA ILE A 204 -2.25 -23.12 13.39
C ILE A 204 -2.10 -21.66 12.95
N TYR A 205 -2.41 -20.73 13.85
CA TYR A 205 -2.20 -19.31 13.69
C TYR A 205 -1.00 -18.89 14.54
N MET A 206 -0.10 -18.09 13.97
CA MET A 206 1.03 -17.54 14.71
C MET A 206 1.24 -16.09 14.35
N ARG A 207 1.69 -15.32 15.34
CA ARG A 207 2.16 -13.95 15.17
C ARG A 207 3.48 -13.79 15.93
N ARG A 208 4.43 -13.08 15.34
CA ARG A 208 5.73 -12.76 15.93
C ARG A 208 5.85 -11.26 16.10
N SER A 209 6.39 -10.80 17.21
CA SER A 209 6.76 -9.41 17.41
C SER A 209 8.10 -9.17 16.73
N GLU A 210 8.19 -8.13 15.90
CA GLU A 210 9.47 -7.74 15.32
C GLU A 210 10.34 -6.94 16.31
N LEU A 211 9.75 -6.45 17.41
CA LEU A 211 10.47 -5.76 18.49
C LEU A 211 11.43 -6.68 19.26
N ASP A 212 10.96 -7.82 19.76
CA ASP A 212 11.73 -8.70 20.64
C ASP A 212 11.79 -10.16 20.17
N GLY A 213 11.11 -10.48 19.06
CA GLY A 213 11.05 -11.82 18.51
C GLY A 213 10.06 -12.77 19.18
N SER A 214 9.29 -12.29 20.17
CA SER A 214 8.28 -13.08 20.88
C SER A 214 7.18 -13.60 19.94
N VAL A 215 6.68 -14.81 20.20
CA VAL A 215 5.73 -15.52 19.35
C VAL A 215 4.45 -15.85 20.12
N MET A 216 3.34 -15.37 19.60
CA MET A 216 2.00 -15.80 19.97
C MET A 216 1.60 -16.97 19.08
N VAL A 217 1.23 -18.10 19.69
CA VAL A 217 0.75 -19.30 19.01
C VAL A 217 -0.73 -19.50 19.34
N CYS A 218 -1.56 -19.76 18.34
CA CYS A 218 -2.95 -20.14 18.51
C CYS A 218 -3.26 -21.41 17.74
N VAL A 219 -3.73 -22.42 18.47
CA VAL A 219 -4.24 -23.66 17.89
C VAL A 219 -5.74 -23.51 17.71
N VAL A 220 -6.17 -23.48 16.46
CA VAL A 220 -7.59 -23.34 16.10
C VAL A 220 -8.21 -24.73 16.05
N ASN A 221 -9.13 -25.01 16.98
CA ASN A 221 -9.83 -26.27 17.08
C ASN A 221 -11.32 -26.08 16.75
N ARG A 222 -11.97 -27.13 16.23
CA ARG A 222 -13.44 -27.14 16.03
C ARG A 222 -14.21 -27.06 17.35
N LYS A 223 -13.65 -27.64 18.40
CA LYS A 223 -14.17 -27.67 19.78
C LYS A 223 -12.99 -27.68 20.75
N SER A 224 -13.20 -27.24 21.99
CA SER A 224 -12.12 -27.25 22.99
C SER A 224 -11.52 -28.65 23.16
N TYR A 225 -10.20 -28.71 23.25
CA TYR A 225 -9.41 -29.92 23.32
C TYR A 225 -8.79 -30.09 24.71
N SER A 226 -9.04 -31.24 25.34
CA SER A 226 -8.72 -31.48 26.75
C SER A 226 -7.23 -31.45 27.08
N ARG A 227 -6.36 -31.76 26.11
CA ARG A 227 -4.89 -31.81 26.27
C ARG A 227 -4.19 -30.53 25.80
N MET A 228 -4.92 -29.41 25.67
CA MET A 228 -4.30 -28.13 25.30
C MET A 228 -3.26 -27.64 26.32
N ASN A 229 -3.48 -27.86 27.63
CA ASN A 229 -2.51 -27.48 28.65
C ASN A 229 -1.19 -28.25 28.51
N GLU A 230 -1.25 -29.53 28.16
CA GLU A 230 -0.08 -30.38 27.93
C GLU A 230 0.71 -29.91 26.72
N LEU A 231 0.03 -29.68 25.59
CA LEU A 231 0.64 -29.13 24.37
C LEU A 231 1.28 -27.75 24.64
N ALA A 232 0.60 -26.87 25.38
CA ALA A 232 1.12 -25.54 25.69
C ALA A 232 2.38 -25.60 26.56
N ALA A 233 2.42 -26.48 27.57
CA ALA A 233 3.59 -26.67 28.41
C ALA A 233 4.80 -27.20 27.62
N GLU A 234 4.58 -28.17 26.73
CA GLU A 234 5.64 -28.69 25.85
C GLU A 234 6.16 -27.63 24.87
N LEU A 235 5.26 -26.84 24.29
CA LEU A 235 5.61 -25.75 23.39
C LEU A 235 6.47 -24.70 24.09
N ALA A 236 6.02 -24.21 25.26
CA ALA A 236 6.75 -23.23 26.05
C ALA A 236 8.12 -23.74 26.52
N GLY A 237 8.21 -25.02 26.90
CA GLY A 237 9.48 -25.64 27.30
C GLY A 237 10.49 -25.80 26.15
N LYS A 238 10.00 -25.93 24.90
CA LYS A 238 10.84 -26.18 23.73
C LYS A 238 11.22 -24.92 22.95
N PHE A 239 10.35 -23.91 22.96
CA PHE A 239 10.50 -22.67 22.20
C PHE A 239 10.41 -21.48 23.16
N PRO A 240 11.56 -21.00 23.69
CA PRO A 240 11.58 -19.88 24.63
C PRO A 240 11.05 -18.57 24.02
N GLU A 241 10.98 -18.48 22.70
CA GLU A 241 10.37 -17.35 21.98
C GLU A 241 8.85 -17.29 22.17
N ILE A 242 8.18 -18.37 22.58
CA ILE A 242 6.72 -18.38 22.76
C ILE A 242 6.33 -17.55 23.99
N SER A 243 5.71 -16.40 23.76
CA SER A 243 5.17 -15.55 24.81
C SER A 243 3.73 -15.91 25.17
N SER A 244 3.00 -16.57 24.27
CA SER A 244 1.63 -17.01 24.54
C SER A 244 1.18 -18.21 23.71
N VAL A 245 0.33 -19.04 24.32
CA VAL A 245 -0.39 -20.13 23.65
C VAL A 245 -1.88 -19.97 23.88
N TYR A 246 -2.62 -19.92 22.78
CA TYR A 246 -4.07 -19.82 22.75
C TYR A 246 -4.70 -21.09 22.18
N GLU A 247 -5.85 -21.45 22.72
CA GLU A 247 -6.85 -22.26 22.01
C GLU A 247 -7.89 -21.30 21.44
N ASN A 248 -8.14 -21.36 20.14
CA ASN A 248 -9.28 -20.70 19.51
C ASN A 248 -10.30 -21.76 19.08
N VAL A 249 -11.58 -21.54 19.37
CA VAL A 249 -12.64 -22.50 19.05
C VAL A 249 -13.49 -21.97 17.91
N ASN A 250 -13.51 -22.70 16.79
CA ASN A 250 -14.29 -22.40 15.59
C ASN A 250 -15.12 -23.62 15.15
N PRO A 251 -16.38 -23.74 15.61
CA PRO A 251 -17.25 -24.86 15.27
C PRO A 251 -17.87 -24.74 13.87
N ASP A 252 -17.80 -23.56 13.25
CA ASP A 252 -18.61 -23.18 12.10
C ASP A 252 -18.12 -23.75 10.77
N ASN A 253 -19.06 -23.96 9.86
CA ASN A 253 -18.76 -24.32 8.47
C ASN A 253 -18.54 -23.04 7.65
N THR A 254 -17.36 -22.46 7.79
CA THR A 254 -17.00 -21.18 7.19
C THR A 254 -15.54 -21.17 6.74
N ASN A 255 -15.23 -20.28 5.79
CA ASN A 255 -13.86 -19.98 5.37
C ASN A 255 -13.14 -19.03 6.34
N VAL A 256 -13.85 -18.46 7.31
CA VAL A 256 -13.25 -17.68 8.39
C VAL A 256 -12.43 -18.62 9.27
N VAL A 257 -11.12 -18.35 9.38
CA VAL A 257 -10.18 -19.24 10.10
C VAL A 257 -10.43 -19.21 11.61
N LEU A 258 -10.52 -18.02 12.19
CA LEU A 258 -10.64 -17.81 13.63
C LEU A 258 -12.11 -17.77 14.05
N GLY A 259 -12.45 -18.47 15.14
CA GLY A 259 -13.74 -18.34 15.79
C GLY A 259 -13.76 -17.18 16.79
N SER A 260 -14.91 -16.96 17.43
CA SER A 260 -15.09 -15.89 18.43
C SER A 260 -14.50 -16.20 19.80
N GLU A 261 -14.28 -17.47 20.12
CA GLU A 261 -13.81 -17.90 21.44
C GLU A 261 -12.29 -18.06 21.46
N TYR A 262 -11.62 -17.31 22.35
CA TYR A 262 -10.20 -17.40 22.62
C TYR A 262 -9.97 -17.77 24.08
N ARG A 263 -9.23 -18.84 24.31
CA ARG A 263 -8.79 -19.25 25.64
C ARG A 263 -7.27 -19.15 25.72
N LEU A 264 -6.78 -18.24 26.54
CA LEU A 264 -5.36 -18.18 26.89
C LEU A 264 -5.01 -19.42 27.72
N VAL A 265 -4.07 -20.23 27.23
CA VAL A 265 -3.63 -21.47 27.88
C VAL A 265 -2.30 -21.26 28.60
N TYR A 266 -1.42 -20.44 28.02
CA TYR A 266 -0.11 -20.13 28.58
C TYR A 266 0.33 -18.71 28.23
N GLY A 267 1.02 -18.03 29.16
CA GLY A 267 1.75 -16.80 28.88
C GLY A 267 0.92 -15.52 28.96
N SER A 268 1.29 -14.53 28.16
CA SER A 268 0.69 -13.19 28.18
C SER A 268 -0.50 -13.09 27.21
N ALA A 269 -1.50 -12.28 27.55
CA ALA A 269 -2.68 -12.16 26.69
C ALA A 269 -2.38 -11.45 25.35
N ASN A 270 -1.59 -10.39 25.41
CA ASN A 270 -1.28 -9.57 24.25
C ASN A 270 0.19 -9.72 23.85
N LEU A 271 0.43 -9.62 22.55
CA LEU A 271 1.77 -9.38 22.02
C LEU A 271 2.07 -7.89 22.09
N VAL A 272 3.32 -7.51 22.31
CA VAL A 272 3.75 -6.11 22.21
C VAL A 272 4.69 -5.97 21.02
N ASP A 273 4.43 -5.00 20.16
CA ASP A 273 5.33 -4.64 19.06
C ASP A 273 5.44 -3.11 18.96
N GLU A 274 6.36 -2.65 18.11
CA GLU A 274 6.65 -1.24 17.91
C GLU A 274 6.59 -0.91 16.41
N ILE A 275 6.12 0.27 16.05
CA ILE A 275 6.16 0.77 14.67
C ILE A 275 6.16 2.31 14.71
N CYS A 276 6.97 2.97 13.87
CA CYS A 276 7.13 4.42 13.89
C CYS A 276 7.47 4.99 15.30
N GLY A 277 8.23 4.25 16.10
CA GLY A 277 8.57 4.61 17.49
C GLY A 277 7.41 4.57 18.49
N ARG A 278 6.27 3.99 18.11
CA ARG A 278 5.08 3.82 18.96
C ARG A 278 4.89 2.36 19.34
N ARG A 279 4.46 2.10 20.58
CA ARG A 279 4.28 0.73 21.11
C ARG A 279 2.80 0.35 21.15
N PHE A 280 2.49 -0.84 20.66
CA PHE A 280 1.12 -1.33 20.58
C PHE A 280 1.00 -2.68 21.28
N GLU A 281 -0.06 -2.83 22.08
CA GLU A 281 -0.56 -4.16 22.43
C GLU A 281 -1.44 -4.69 21.33
N ILE A 282 -1.24 -5.97 21.02
CA ILE A 282 -1.86 -6.65 19.91
C ILE A 282 -2.52 -7.92 20.45
N ALA A 283 -3.84 -7.89 20.58
CA ALA A 283 -4.63 -9.08 20.89
C ALA A 283 -4.59 -10.11 19.73
N PRO A 284 -4.88 -11.40 19.98
CA PRO A 284 -4.85 -12.45 18.96
C PRO A 284 -5.68 -12.15 17.70
N GLU A 285 -6.87 -11.59 17.89
CA GLU A 285 -7.85 -11.24 16.85
C GLU A 285 -7.56 -9.90 16.16
N SER A 286 -6.77 -9.03 16.80
CA SER A 286 -6.53 -7.68 16.29
C SER A 286 -5.76 -7.72 14.97
N PHE A 287 -6.14 -6.85 14.03
CA PHE A 287 -5.36 -6.63 12.82
C PHE A 287 -4.02 -5.98 13.18
N TRP A 288 -2.95 -6.43 12.52
CA TRP A 288 -1.60 -5.90 12.64
C TRP A 288 -0.91 -6.08 11.31
N GLN A 289 -0.13 -5.08 10.88
CA GLN A 289 0.55 -5.14 9.60
C GLN A 289 1.55 -6.29 9.58
N VAL A 290 1.46 -7.11 8.54
CA VAL A 290 2.27 -8.34 8.47
C VAL A 290 3.72 -8.09 8.09
N ASN A 291 4.06 -6.89 7.61
CA ASN A 291 5.40 -6.45 7.23
C ASN A 291 5.66 -5.10 7.92
N ARG A 292 6.26 -5.12 9.11
CA ARG A 292 6.46 -3.88 9.90
C ARG A 292 7.29 -2.86 9.14
N GLY A 293 8.40 -3.29 8.55
CA GLY A 293 9.35 -2.38 7.88
C GLY A 293 8.72 -1.61 6.73
N ALA A 294 7.93 -2.28 5.87
CA ALA A 294 7.24 -1.59 4.78
C ALA A 294 6.03 -0.78 5.25
N ALA A 295 5.31 -1.22 6.29
CA ALA A 295 4.24 -0.44 6.91
C ALA A 295 4.76 0.88 7.50
N GLU A 296 5.93 0.83 8.14
CA GLU A 296 6.58 2.02 8.69
C GLU A 296 6.90 3.04 7.60
N ARG A 297 7.37 2.59 6.43
CA ARG A 297 7.61 3.48 5.27
C ARG A 297 6.31 4.06 4.71
N LEU A 298 5.24 3.27 4.64
CA LEU A 298 3.91 3.74 4.23
C LEU A 298 3.40 4.84 5.16
N TYR A 299 3.48 4.64 6.48
CA TYR A 299 3.00 5.60 7.48
C TYR A 299 3.88 6.84 7.55
N MET A 300 5.21 6.69 7.43
CA MET A 300 6.11 7.85 7.31
C MET A 300 5.76 8.69 6.09
N LYS A 301 5.49 8.08 4.93
CA LYS A 301 5.09 8.84 3.73
C LYS A 301 3.74 9.52 3.93
N ALA A 302 2.78 8.86 4.56
CA ALA A 302 1.49 9.45 4.90
C ALA A 302 1.64 10.66 5.85
N GLY A 303 2.53 10.57 6.84
CA GLY A 303 2.82 11.67 7.77
C GLY A 303 3.59 12.82 7.12
N GLU A 304 4.51 12.53 6.21
CA GLU A 304 5.17 13.55 5.37
C GLU A 304 4.13 14.37 4.59
N LEU A 305 3.14 13.72 4.00
CA LEU A 305 2.05 14.38 3.25
C LEU A 305 1.11 15.21 4.15
N LEU A 306 1.07 14.97 5.46
CA LEU A 306 0.30 15.76 6.44
C LEU A 306 1.15 16.74 7.25
N CYS A 307 2.47 16.82 7.02
CA CYS A 307 3.36 17.59 7.88
C CYS A 307 2.95 19.07 7.98
N GLU A 308 2.48 19.65 6.88
CA GLU A 308 2.02 21.04 6.82
C GLU A 308 0.81 21.27 7.74
N VAL A 309 -0.10 20.31 7.91
CA VAL A 309 -1.24 20.44 8.84
C VAL A 309 -0.74 20.68 10.26
N PHE A 310 0.27 19.92 10.66
CA PHE A 310 0.83 19.97 12.01
C PHE A 310 1.68 21.23 12.21
N ALA A 311 2.45 21.64 11.20
CA ALA A 311 3.25 22.87 11.25
C ALA A 311 2.37 24.13 11.41
N HIS A 312 1.33 24.29 10.58
CA HIS A 312 0.41 25.45 10.66
C HIS A 312 -0.35 25.49 12.00
N SER A 313 -0.72 24.32 12.52
CA SER A 313 -1.40 24.21 13.82
C SER A 313 -0.48 24.64 14.97
N HIS A 314 0.80 24.24 14.91
CA HIS A 314 1.82 24.65 15.87
C HIS A 314 2.04 26.17 15.85
N GLU A 315 2.20 26.77 14.68
CA GLU A 315 2.39 28.22 14.51
C GLU A 315 1.18 29.04 14.99
N SER A 316 -0.04 28.54 14.75
CA SER A 316 -1.29 29.20 15.15
C SER A 316 -1.67 28.96 16.62
N GLY A 317 -0.94 28.11 17.35
CA GLY A 317 -1.26 27.70 18.72
C GLY A 317 -2.54 26.87 18.82
N ARG A 318 -3.06 26.34 17.71
CA ARG A 318 -4.28 25.53 17.65
C ARG A 318 -3.93 24.05 17.72
N ILE A 319 -4.80 23.26 18.35
CA ILE A 319 -4.67 21.80 18.36
C ILE A 319 -5.20 21.24 17.03
N PRO A 320 -4.40 20.50 16.25
CA PRO A 320 -4.88 19.86 15.03
C PRO A 320 -5.93 18.79 15.38
N ARG A 321 -6.98 18.72 14.56
CA ARG A 321 -8.12 17.80 14.68
C ARG A 321 -8.09 16.86 13.48
N VAL A 322 -7.82 15.58 13.75
CA VAL A 322 -7.64 14.55 12.70
C VAL A 322 -8.63 13.42 12.95
N LEU A 323 -9.30 12.96 11.90
CA LEU A 323 -10.20 11.81 11.93
C LEU A 323 -9.57 10.62 11.20
N ASP A 324 -9.38 9.51 11.88
CA ASP A 324 -8.88 8.23 11.37
C ASP A 324 -10.06 7.26 11.22
N LEU A 325 -10.48 7.02 9.97
CA LEU A 325 -11.56 6.08 9.65
C LEU A 325 -10.99 4.70 9.34
N PHE A 326 -11.69 3.66 9.83
CA PHE A 326 -11.21 2.27 9.79
C PHE A 326 -9.93 2.09 10.63
N CYS A 327 -9.86 2.78 11.77
CA CYS A 327 -8.62 2.94 12.51
C CYS A 327 -8.07 1.64 13.14
N GLY A 328 -8.86 0.57 13.21
CA GLY A 328 -8.49 -0.67 13.89
C GLY A 328 -8.08 -0.40 15.34
N ILE A 329 -6.86 -0.82 15.71
CA ILE A 329 -6.28 -0.56 17.05
C ILE A 329 -5.61 0.82 17.17
N GLY A 330 -5.92 1.74 16.25
CA GLY A 330 -5.43 3.13 16.19
C GLY A 330 -4.02 3.28 15.61
N THR A 331 -3.52 2.27 14.88
CA THR A 331 -2.12 2.22 14.44
C THR A 331 -1.77 3.38 13.52
N VAL A 332 -2.57 3.62 12.47
CA VAL A 332 -2.25 4.59 11.42
C VAL A 332 -2.25 6.02 11.99
N GLY A 333 -3.36 6.44 12.61
CA GLY A 333 -3.49 7.75 13.24
C GLY A 333 -2.40 8.05 14.27
N MET A 334 -2.06 7.11 15.16
CA MET A 334 -1.02 7.32 16.18
C MET A 334 0.41 7.31 15.62
N CYS A 335 0.65 6.65 14.49
CA CYS A 335 1.96 6.68 13.83
C CYS A 335 2.20 7.97 13.05
N ILE A 336 1.14 8.51 12.44
CA ILE A 336 1.21 9.69 11.59
C ILE A 336 1.11 10.98 12.41
N CYS A 337 0.26 11.01 13.43
CA CYS A 337 -0.03 12.23 14.18
C CYS A 337 0.92 12.43 15.38
N PRO A 338 1.27 13.67 15.71
CA PRO A 338 1.85 14.01 17.00
C PRO A 338 0.90 13.72 18.19
N PRO A 339 1.38 13.35 19.39
CA PRO A 339 0.53 12.97 20.54
C PRO A 339 -0.41 14.05 21.05
N ASP A 340 -0.08 15.32 20.81
CA ASP A 340 -0.87 16.48 21.21
C ASP A 340 -2.05 16.78 20.26
N THR A 341 -2.16 16.05 19.15
CA THR A 341 -3.27 16.08 18.19
C THR A 341 -4.57 15.60 18.83
N LYS A 342 -5.69 16.26 18.51
CA LYS A 342 -7.03 15.75 18.79
C LYS A 342 -7.39 14.69 17.74
N LEU A 343 -6.96 13.45 18.00
CA LEU A 343 -7.21 12.31 17.12
C LEU A 343 -8.56 11.65 17.42
N TYR A 344 -9.44 11.59 16.43
CA TYR A 344 -10.68 10.82 16.48
C TYR A 344 -10.51 9.53 15.67
N GLY A 345 -10.80 8.37 16.23
CA GLY A 345 -10.75 7.09 15.53
C GLY A 345 -12.13 6.44 15.44
N ILE A 346 -12.51 5.96 14.26
CA ILE A 346 -13.75 5.20 14.05
C ILE A 346 -13.43 3.78 13.58
N GLU A 347 -13.96 2.80 14.31
CA GLU A 347 -13.76 1.37 14.06
C GLU A 347 -15.05 0.59 14.39
N ILE A 348 -15.38 -0.42 13.58
CA ILE A 348 -16.61 -1.20 13.75
C ILE A 348 -16.48 -2.25 14.85
N THR A 349 -15.26 -2.71 15.12
CA THR A 349 -14.96 -3.83 16.03
C THR A 349 -14.77 -3.32 17.47
N PRO A 350 -15.64 -3.69 18.43
CA PRO A 350 -15.55 -3.18 19.81
C PRO A 350 -14.21 -3.48 20.50
N SER A 351 -13.67 -4.70 20.32
CA SER A 351 -12.38 -5.09 20.93
C SER A 351 -11.20 -4.30 20.35
N ALA A 352 -11.25 -3.94 19.06
CA ALA A 352 -10.24 -3.09 18.44
C ALA A 352 -10.30 -1.66 18.97
N VAL A 353 -11.50 -1.12 19.22
CA VAL A 353 -11.68 0.20 19.87
C VAL A 353 -11.12 0.21 21.29
N GLU A 354 -11.35 -0.85 22.07
CA GLU A 354 -10.77 -0.97 23.41
C GLU A 354 -9.23 -1.03 23.36
N ASN A 355 -8.68 -1.79 22.41
CA ASN A 355 -7.23 -1.85 22.17
C ASN A 355 -6.69 -0.47 21.75
N ALA A 356 -7.41 0.26 20.88
CA ALA A 356 -7.02 1.60 20.45
C ALA A 356 -6.96 2.60 21.62
N ARG A 357 -7.93 2.55 22.54
CA ARG A 357 -7.92 3.37 23.77
C ARG A 357 -6.73 3.04 24.67
N ALA A 358 -6.43 1.75 24.87
CA ALA A 358 -5.28 1.31 25.65
C ALA A 358 -3.95 1.74 25.01
N ASN A 359 -3.83 1.62 23.68
CA ASN A 359 -2.67 2.04 22.91
C ASN A 359 -2.48 3.56 22.90
N ALA A 360 -3.57 4.34 22.84
CA ALA A 360 -3.50 5.79 22.92
C ALA A 360 -2.97 6.26 24.28
N LYS A 361 -3.46 5.67 25.38
CA LYS A 361 -2.91 5.93 26.72
C LYS A 361 -1.43 5.58 26.81
N ARG A 362 -1.01 4.45 26.22
CA ARG A 362 0.39 4.00 26.20
C ARG A 362 1.32 4.94 25.43
N ASN A 363 0.82 5.56 24.36
CA ASN A 363 1.59 6.46 23.50
C ASN A 363 1.36 7.95 23.80
N SER A 364 0.78 8.27 24.96
CA SER A 364 0.52 9.64 25.43
C SER A 364 -0.42 10.46 24.53
N PHE A 365 -1.35 9.82 23.83
CA PHE A 365 -2.43 10.47 23.09
C PHE A 365 -3.63 10.74 24.02
N GLU A 366 -3.45 11.63 24.99
CA GLU A 366 -4.48 11.92 26.02
C GLU A 366 -5.75 12.54 25.45
N LYS A 367 -5.63 13.20 24.28
CA LYS A 367 -6.76 13.84 23.60
C LYS A 367 -7.45 12.91 22.61
N ALA A 368 -6.96 11.68 22.39
CA ALA A 368 -7.56 10.79 21.41
C ALA A 368 -8.91 10.23 21.88
N GLU A 369 -9.88 10.15 20.96
CA GLU A 369 -11.20 9.57 21.20
C GLU A 369 -11.46 8.48 20.16
N PHE A 370 -11.84 7.28 20.61
CA PHE A 370 -12.17 6.16 19.73
C PHE A 370 -13.63 5.75 19.89
N ILE A 371 -14.34 5.66 18.76
CA ILE A 371 -15.78 5.46 18.67
C ILE A 371 -16.05 4.15 17.93
N CYS A 372 -16.91 3.32 18.52
CA CYS A 372 -17.37 2.08 17.90
C CYS A 372 -18.54 2.38 16.96
N CYS A 373 -18.28 2.41 15.65
CA CYS A 373 -19.28 2.75 14.64
C CYS A 373 -18.91 2.11 13.30
N ASP A 374 -19.91 1.69 12.51
CA ASP A 374 -19.68 1.21 11.15
C ASP A 374 -19.55 2.40 10.18
N ALA A 375 -18.32 2.67 9.73
CA ALA A 375 -18.07 3.70 8.72
C ALA A 375 -18.66 3.37 7.33
N SER A 376 -19.14 2.13 7.11
CA SER A 376 -19.89 1.75 5.91
C SER A 376 -21.39 2.04 6.02
N ASP A 377 -21.92 2.35 7.22
CA ASP A 377 -23.33 2.71 7.43
C ASP A 377 -23.49 4.24 7.41
N PRO A 378 -24.10 4.81 6.36
CA PRO A 378 -24.21 6.26 6.17
C PRO A 378 -24.96 6.96 7.30
N GLU A 379 -25.99 6.32 7.87
CA GLU A 379 -26.81 6.93 8.92
C GLU A 379 -26.04 6.99 10.23
N ALA A 380 -25.39 5.88 10.59
CA ALA A 380 -24.58 5.79 11.80
C ALA A 380 -23.38 6.76 11.74
N ILE A 381 -22.67 6.79 10.60
CA ILE A 381 -21.44 7.56 10.46
C ILE A 381 -21.70 9.06 10.32
N SER A 382 -22.81 9.47 9.68
CA SER A 382 -23.17 10.87 9.49
C SER A 382 -23.39 11.61 10.83
N SER A 383 -24.08 10.98 11.77
CA SER A 383 -24.27 11.53 13.13
C SER A 383 -22.94 11.76 13.85
N GLU A 384 -22.05 10.75 13.85
CA GLU A 384 -20.79 10.83 14.58
C GLU A 384 -19.80 11.79 13.93
N ILE A 385 -19.60 11.70 12.61
CA ILE A 385 -18.72 12.63 11.91
C ILE A 385 -19.28 14.06 11.97
N GLY A 386 -20.61 14.25 11.86
CA GLY A 386 -21.23 15.55 12.01
C GLY A 386 -20.91 16.22 13.36
N LYS A 387 -20.98 15.47 14.47
CA LYS A 387 -20.58 15.97 15.80
C LYS A 387 -19.09 16.32 15.85
N ILE A 388 -18.23 15.47 15.31
CA ILE A 388 -16.77 15.69 15.29
C ILE A 388 -16.43 16.94 14.45
N ALA A 389 -17.08 17.09 13.30
CA ALA A 389 -16.87 18.15 12.33
C ALA A 389 -17.37 19.52 12.79
N GLN A 390 -18.27 19.61 13.78
CA GLN A 390 -18.67 20.90 14.38
C GLN A 390 -17.48 21.70 14.91
N GLY A 391 -16.42 21.03 15.37
CA GLY A 391 -15.18 21.67 15.79
C GLY A 391 -14.17 21.93 14.66
N GLY A 392 -14.54 21.66 13.40
CA GLY A 392 -13.63 21.62 12.25
C GLY A 392 -12.80 20.32 12.16
N LEU A 393 -12.34 19.98 10.96
CA LEU A 393 -11.42 18.87 10.69
C LEU A 393 -10.31 19.34 9.76
N ASP A 394 -9.06 19.19 10.21
CA ASP A 394 -7.89 19.57 9.44
C ASP A 394 -7.47 18.49 8.47
N ALA A 395 -7.58 17.24 8.92
CA ALA A 395 -7.28 16.08 8.10
C ALA A 395 -8.20 14.90 8.39
N VAL A 396 -8.41 14.09 7.35
CA VAL A 396 -9.01 12.75 7.47
C VAL A 396 -8.00 11.73 6.96
N ILE A 397 -7.87 10.61 7.65
CA ILE A 397 -7.09 9.44 7.24
C ILE A 397 -8.08 8.33 6.88
N LEU A 398 -7.91 7.75 5.70
CA LEU A 398 -8.71 6.64 5.18
C LEU A 398 -7.79 5.44 4.93
N ASP A 399 -8.06 4.31 5.60
CA ASP A 399 -7.48 3.00 5.29
C ASP A 399 -8.60 1.95 5.13
N PRO A 400 -9.44 2.04 4.08
CA PRO A 400 -10.62 1.20 3.93
C PRO A 400 -10.28 -0.25 3.57
N PRO A 401 -11.22 -1.18 3.75
CA PRO A 401 -11.08 -2.55 3.26
C PRO A 401 -10.91 -2.61 1.73
N ARG A 402 -10.55 -3.78 1.20
CA ARG A 402 -10.32 -4.04 -0.25
C ARG A 402 -11.44 -3.59 -1.21
N LYS A 403 -12.67 -3.39 -0.71
CA LYS A 403 -13.82 -2.88 -1.48
C LYS A 403 -13.78 -1.35 -1.70
N GLY A 404 -12.85 -0.64 -1.07
CA GLY A 404 -12.78 0.82 -0.99
C GLY A 404 -13.81 1.42 -0.04
N CYS A 405 -13.99 2.73 -0.11
CA CYS A 405 -15.00 3.45 0.64
C CYS A 405 -16.40 3.20 0.07
N ALA A 406 -17.41 3.30 0.93
CA ALA A 406 -18.80 3.39 0.47
C ALA A 406 -18.98 4.72 -0.29
N PRO A 407 -19.70 4.72 -1.42
CA PRO A 407 -20.19 5.92 -2.11
C PRO A 407 -20.59 7.07 -1.18
N GLU A 408 -21.45 6.78 -0.22
CA GLU A 408 -22.08 7.74 0.68
C GLU A 408 -21.07 8.33 1.67
N LEU A 409 -20.07 7.55 2.08
CA LEU A 409 -18.99 8.05 2.94
C LEU A 409 -18.13 9.09 2.20
N VAL A 410 -17.83 8.84 0.92
CA VAL A 410 -17.06 9.79 0.11
C VAL A 410 -17.83 11.10 -0.07
N ASP A 411 -19.14 11.02 -0.34
CA ASP A 411 -19.99 12.22 -0.45
C ASP A 411 -20.04 12.99 0.85
N LEU A 412 -20.26 12.31 1.98
CA LEU A 412 -20.28 12.91 3.30
C LEU A 412 -18.96 13.64 3.61
N LEU A 413 -17.81 13.03 3.29
CA LEU A 413 -16.51 13.69 3.44
C LEU A 413 -16.38 14.91 2.52
N CYS A 414 -16.92 14.85 1.30
CA CYS A 414 -16.94 15.99 0.39
C CYS A 414 -17.80 17.15 0.91
N GLU A 415 -18.92 16.85 1.59
CA GLU A 415 -19.80 17.82 2.25
C GLU A 415 -19.10 18.47 3.45
N ILE A 416 -18.54 17.67 4.36
CA ILE A 416 -17.82 18.16 5.54
C ILE A 416 -16.59 18.99 5.17
N SER A 417 -15.98 18.69 4.02
CA SER A 417 -14.90 19.47 3.43
C SER A 417 -13.64 19.60 4.32
N PRO A 418 -13.07 18.51 4.87
CA PRO A 418 -11.76 18.59 5.53
C PRO A 418 -10.69 19.15 4.60
N GLU A 419 -9.71 19.89 5.13
CA GLU A 419 -8.68 20.54 4.32
C GLU A 419 -7.83 19.53 3.53
N ARG A 420 -7.44 18.44 4.20
CA ARG A 420 -6.64 17.35 3.63
C ARG A 420 -7.27 15.98 3.90
N ILE A 421 -7.13 15.05 2.97
CA ILE A 421 -7.48 13.64 3.15
C ILE A 421 -6.28 12.79 2.71
N ILE A 422 -5.76 11.96 3.62
CA ILE A 422 -4.84 10.89 3.26
C ILE A 422 -5.66 9.64 2.95
N TYR A 423 -5.44 9.07 1.78
CA TYR A 423 -6.03 7.80 1.39
C TYR A 423 -4.93 6.76 1.24
N ILE A 424 -4.94 5.76 2.13
CA ILE A 424 -4.15 4.54 2.07
C ILE A 424 -5.02 3.42 1.47
N SER A 425 -4.52 2.69 0.47
CA SER A 425 -5.30 1.64 -0.18
C SER A 425 -4.49 0.43 -0.62
N CYS A 426 -5.02 -0.75 -0.33
CA CYS A 426 -4.49 -2.04 -0.76
C CYS A 426 -4.97 -2.48 -2.15
N ASN A 427 -5.80 -1.67 -2.82
CA ASN A 427 -6.39 -1.99 -4.11
C ASN A 427 -6.46 -0.75 -5.03
N PRO A 428 -5.57 -0.66 -6.03
CA PRO A 428 -5.51 0.49 -6.94
C PRO A 428 -6.80 0.74 -7.74
N ASP A 429 -7.57 -0.30 -8.08
CA ASP A 429 -8.79 -0.13 -8.87
C ASP A 429 -9.91 0.55 -8.05
N THR A 430 -10.06 0.16 -6.77
CA THR A 430 -11.05 0.80 -5.89
C THR A 430 -10.59 2.19 -5.45
N LEU A 431 -9.28 2.40 -5.26
CA LEU A 431 -8.72 3.73 -5.07
C LEU A 431 -9.09 4.63 -6.25
N ALA A 432 -8.80 4.21 -7.48
CA ALA A 432 -9.07 5.00 -8.68
C ALA A 432 -10.57 5.35 -8.83
N ARG A 433 -11.47 4.40 -8.53
CA ARG A 433 -12.92 4.64 -8.47
C ARG A 433 -13.27 5.75 -7.46
N ASP A 434 -12.74 5.67 -6.25
CA ASP A 434 -13.06 6.62 -5.19
C ASP A 434 -12.47 8.00 -5.48
N LEU A 435 -11.27 8.06 -6.06
CA LEU A 435 -10.63 9.29 -6.51
C LEU A 435 -11.47 10.05 -7.53
N VAL A 436 -12.09 9.37 -8.50
CA VAL A 436 -13.02 10.03 -9.46
C VAL A 436 -14.13 10.76 -8.72
N ARG A 437 -14.67 10.15 -7.65
CA ARG A 437 -15.75 10.74 -6.86
C ARG A 437 -15.27 11.90 -5.99
N PHE A 438 -14.10 11.76 -5.34
CA PHE A 438 -13.47 12.88 -4.62
C PHE A 438 -13.18 14.06 -5.55
N THR A 439 -12.73 13.82 -6.77
CA THR A 439 -12.52 14.87 -7.78
C THR A 439 -13.82 15.55 -8.18
N ALA A 440 -14.92 14.80 -8.34
CA ALA A 440 -16.25 15.39 -8.55
C ALA A 440 -16.71 16.24 -7.34
N GLY A 441 -16.29 15.86 -6.12
CA GLY A 441 -16.52 16.61 -4.87
C GLY A 441 -15.56 17.78 -4.61
N GLY A 442 -14.68 18.11 -5.57
CA GLY A 442 -13.80 19.28 -5.52
C GLY A 442 -12.42 19.03 -4.89
N TYR A 443 -12.03 17.78 -4.65
CA TYR A 443 -10.67 17.43 -4.22
C TYR A 443 -9.73 17.22 -5.40
N ILE A 444 -8.47 17.58 -5.20
CA ILE A 444 -7.39 17.30 -6.16
C ILE A 444 -6.41 16.34 -5.50
N CYS A 445 -6.04 15.30 -6.25
CA CYS A 445 -5.02 14.35 -5.85
C CYS A 445 -3.66 14.82 -6.36
N GLY A 446 -2.69 15.02 -5.46
CA GLY A 446 -1.34 15.46 -5.83
C GLY A 446 -0.48 14.38 -6.51
N GLY A 447 -0.96 13.13 -6.53
CA GLY A 447 -0.24 11.97 -7.04
C GLY A 447 -0.41 10.75 -6.14
N VAL A 448 -0.09 9.58 -6.67
CA VAL A 448 -0.20 8.31 -5.94
C VAL A 448 1.19 7.71 -5.76
N THR A 449 1.53 7.38 -4.51
CA THR A 449 2.78 6.68 -4.18
C THR A 449 2.50 5.22 -3.88
N PRO A 450 2.98 4.27 -4.69
CA PRO A 450 2.93 2.86 -4.36
C PRO A 450 3.95 2.49 -3.29
N VAL A 451 3.61 1.53 -2.44
CA VAL A 451 4.47 0.95 -1.41
C VAL A 451 4.41 -0.56 -1.51
N ASP A 452 5.56 -1.22 -1.55
CA ASP A 452 5.63 -2.68 -1.57
C ASP A 452 5.59 -3.27 -0.16
N LEU A 453 4.36 -3.41 0.35
CA LEU A 453 4.11 -4.08 1.63
C LEU A 453 4.24 -5.61 1.52
N PHE A 454 4.14 -6.18 0.31
CA PHE A 454 4.13 -7.63 0.08
C PHE A 454 5.05 -8.05 -1.08
N PRO A 455 6.39 -7.95 -0.90
CA PRO A 455 7.34 -8.44 -1.88
C PRO A 455 7.11 -9.90 -2.29
N ARG A 456 7.39 -10.21 -3.55
CA ARG A 456 7.15 -11.49 -4.27
C ARG A 456 5.69 -11.83 -4.53
N THR A 457 4.75 -10.95 -4.18
CA THR A 457 3.32 -11.12 -4.40
C THR A 457 2.76 -10.06 -5.36
N GLY A 458 1.52 -10.25 -5.81
CA GLY A 458 0.83 -9.31 -6.67
C GLY A 458 0.23 -8.08 -5.98
N HIS A 459 0.31 -8.01 -4.66
CA HIS A 459 -0.27 -6.91 -3.91
C HIS A 459 0.64 -5.68 -3.93
N VAL A 460 0.01 -4.50 -3.96
CA VAL A 460 0.65 -3.20 -3.86
C VAL A 460 -0.23 -2.32 -2.98
N GLU A 461 0.38 -1.70 -1.98
CA GLU A 461 -0.28 -0.66 -1.19
C GLU A 461 -0.04 0.68 -1.86
N THR A 462 -0.92 1.64 -1.62
CA THR A 462 -0.81 2.98 -2.18
C THR A 462 -1.15 4.01 -1.12
N VAL A 463 -0.54 5.19 -1.21
CA VAL A 463 -0.90 6.36 -0.42
C VAL A 463 -1.01 7.57 -1.33
N CYS A 464 -2.03 8.39 -1.14
CA CYS A 464 -2.15 9.69 -1.78
C CYS A 464 -2.73 10.74 -0.85
N LEU A 465 -2.43 12.00 -1.18
CA LEU A 465 -2.99 13.18 -0.54
C LEU A 465 -4.04 13.80 -1.47
N LEU A 466 -5.21 14.02 -0.92
CA LEU A 466 -6.27 14.83 -1.49
C LEU A 466 -6.34 16.14 -0.73
N SER A 467 -6.43 17.24 -1.45
CA SER A 467 -6.66 18.56 -0.86
C SER A 467 -7.73 19.31 -1.64
N LYS A 468 -8.47 20.19 -0.96
CA LYS A 468 -9.24 21.21 -1.66
C LYS A 468 -8.28 22.36 -1.95
N LEU A 469 -8.23 22.82 -3.20
CA LEU A 469 -7.63 24.13 -3.47
C LEU A 469 -8.45 25.16 -2.69
N ASN A 470 -7.85 25.76 -1.66
CA ASN A 470 -8.39 27.00 -1.12
C ASN A 470 -8.40 28.00 -2.28
N ALA A 471 -9.58 28.33 -2.81
CA ALA A 471 -9.78 29.38 -3.82
C ALA A 471 -9.39 30.80 -3.32
N LYS A 472 -8.65 30.90 -2.20
CA LYS A 472 -8.13 32.13 -1.60
C LYS A 472 -6.61 32.17 -1.46
N GLN A 473 -5.88 31.09 -1.77
CA GLN A 473 -4.44 31.16 -1.90
C GLN A 473 -4.09 31.05 -3.38
N HIS A 474 -3.89 32.20 -4.00
CA HIS A 474 -2.93 32.29 -5.10
C HIS A 474 -1.58 31.82 -4.52
N ILE A 475 -1.32 30.53 -4.63
CA ILE A 475 0.05 30.05 -4.59
C ILE A 475 0.64 30.53 -5.91
N GLU A 476 1.32 31.68 -5.88
CA GLU A 476 2.33 31.97 -6.91
C GLU A 476 3.39 30.88 -6.75
N ILE A 477 3.21 29.79 -7.49
CA ILE A 477 4.29 28.85 -7.74
C ILE A 477 5.26 29.63 -8.63
N ASN A 478 6.24 30.30 -8.01
CA ASN A 478 7.46 30.64 -8.72
C ASN A 478 8.15 29.32 -9.05
N LEU A 479 7.88 28.84 -10.26
CA LEU A 479 8.75 27.89 -10.93
C LEU A 479 10.06 28.63 -11.20
N ASP A 480 10.99 28.58 -10.24
CA ASP A 480 12.40 28.79 -10.56
C ASP A 480 12.83 27.62 -11.44
N MET A 481 12.60 27.79 -12.74
CA MET A 481 13.28 27.00 -13.75
C MET A 481 14.74 27.45 -13.73
N ASP A 482 15.58 26.69 -13.02
CA ASP A 482 17.01 26.67 -13.31
C ASP A 482 17.16 26.22 -14.77
N GLU A 483 17.28 27.19 -15.67
CA GLU A 483 17.53 26.95 -17.09
C GLU A 483 18.91 26.32 -17.24
N LEU A 484 18.91 25.00 -17.42
CA LEU A 484 19.93 24.25 -18.14
C LEU A 484 19.97 24.74 -19.60
N ASP A 485 20.70 25.82 -19.85
CA ASP A 485 21.02 26.27 -21.21
C ASP A 485 22.42 25.75 -21.58
N LEU A 486 22.43 24.62 -22.31
CA LEU A 486 23.61 24.09 -22.98
C LEU A 486 23.65 24.64 -24.42
N THR A 487 24.81 25.21 -24.80
CA THR A 487 25.29 25.69 -26.13
C THR A 487 24.70 27.04 -26.61
N ASP A 488 25.43 28.08 -27.00
CA ASP A 488 26.75 28.23 -27.63
C ASP A 488 27.47 29.51 -27.15
N ALA A 489 28.79 29.52 -27.35
CA ALA A 489 29.74 30.55 -26.94
C ALA A 489 29.42 31.97 -27.46
N GLU A 490 29.01 32.84 -26.55
CA GLU A 490 29.29 34.28 -26.48
C GLU A 490 28.72 34.79 -25.15
N LYS A 491 29.39 35.75 -24.49
CA LYS A 491 29.14 36.22 -23.11
C LYS A 491 27.65 36.46 -22.80
N LYS A 492 26.95 35.47 -22.24
CA LYS A 492 25.55 35.62 -21.81
C LYS A 492 25.47 35.47 -20.30
N THR A 493 25.21 36.59 -19.65
CA THR A 493 24.82 36.66 -18.24
C THR A 493 23.43 36.04 -18.09
N THR A 494 23.29 35.19 -17.07
CA THR A 494 22.04 34.50 -16.74
C THR A 494 20.99 35.47 -16.22
N TYR A 495 19.71 35.07 -16.30
CA TYR A 495 18.62 35.85 -15.72
C TYR A 495 18.78 36.09 -14.21
N GLN A 496 19.41 35.15 -13.51
CA GLN A 496 19.65 35.26 -12.07
C GLN A 496 20.70 36.32 -11.75
N GLU A 497 21.82 36.35 -12.48
CA GLU A 497 22.86 37.39 -12.31
C GLU A 497 22.33 38.81 -12.60
N ILE A 498 21.41 38.96 -13.56
CA ILE A 498 20.73 40.24 -13.82
C ILE A 498 19.83 40.63 -12.64
N LYS A 499 19.06 39.68 -12.08
CA LYS A 499 18.22 39.94 -10.90
C LYS A 499 19.05 40.37 -9.70
N ASP A 500 20.16 39.70 -9.47
CA ASP A 500 21.05 39.95 -8.34
C ASP A 500 21.71 41.34 -8.47
N TYR A 501 22.21 41.68 -9.67
CA TYR A 501 22.78 43.01 -9.94
C TYR A 501 21.77 44.13 -9.69
N VAL A 502 20.54 43.98 -10.21
CA VAL A 502 19.47 44.97 -10.04
C VAL A 502 19.09 45.11 -8.56
N LEU A 503 19.01 44.01 -7.82
CA LEU A 503 18.72 44.04 -6.40
C LEU A 503 19.83 44.75 -5.60
N GLU A 504 21.10 44.46 -5.91
CA GLU A 504 22.25 45.04 -5.22
C GLU A 504 22.43 46.54 -5.50
N HIS A 505 22.23 46.98 -6.75
CA HIS A 505 22.53 48.36 -7.17
C HIS A 505 21.33 49.31 -7.08
N SER A 506 20.11 48.80 -7.17
CA SER A 506 18.89 49.64 -7.13
C SER A 506 17.95 49.32 -5.97
N GLY A 507 18.15 48.21 -5.26
CA GLY A 507 17.24 47.73 -4.21
C GLY A 507 15.90 47.19 -4.73
N LEU A 508 15.70 47.13 -6.06
CA LEU A 508 14.45 46.72 -6.68
C LEU A 508 14.46 45.21 -7.00
N LYS A 509 13.37 44.52 -6.69
CA LYS A 509 13.14 43.14 -7.15
C LYS A 509 12.49 43.14 -8.54
N VAL A 510 13.11 42.44 -9.48
CA VAL A 510 12.64 42.30 -10.87
C VAL A 510 12.32 40.85 -11.21
N SER A 511 11.30 40.62 -12.03
CA SER A 511 10.91 39.28 -12.49
C SER A 511 11.59 38.95 -13.82
N SER A 512 11.72 37.65 -14.14
CA SER A 512 12.24 37.21 -15.44
C SER A 512 11.41 37.74 -16.60
N LEU A 513 10.10 37.91 -16.42
CA LEU A 513 9.20 38.53 -17.41
C LEU A 513 9.62 39.97 -17.76
N TYR A 514 9.97 40.79 -16.77
CA TYR A 514 10.41 42.17 -16.99
C TYR A 514 11.78 42.22 -17.68
N ILE A 515 12.70 41.32 -17.31
CA ILE A 515 14.00 41.22 -17.97
C ILE A 515 13.82 40.85 -19.45
N ALA A 516 12.95 39.88 -19.75
CA ALA A 516 12.63 39.49 -21.12
C ALA A 516 11.99 40.64 -21.93
N GLN A 517 11.04 41.38 -21.36
CA GLN A 517 10.42 42.55 -22.00
C GLN A 517 11.45 43.64 -22.33
N VAL A 518 12.41 43.90 -21.43
CA VAL A 518 13.45 44.93 -21.65
C VAL A 518 14.51 44.45 -22.65
N LYS A 519 14.93 43.18 -22.60
CA LYS A 519 15.80 42.57 -23.62
C LYS A 519 15.19 42.67 -25.02
N GLN A 520 13.88 42.39 -25.15
CA GLN A 520 13.14 42.55 -26.40
C GLN A 520 13.10 44.00 -26.89
N LYS A 521 12.89 44.98 -25.98
CA LYS A 521 12.96 46.42 -26.33
C LYS A 521 14.35 46.86 -26.79
N CYS A 522 15.41 46.20 -26.35
CA CYS A 522 16.79 46.50 -26.72
C CYS A 522 17.32 45.67 -27.90
N GLY A 523 16.47 44.87 -28.55
CA GLY A 523 16.84 44.11 -29.75
C GLY A 523 17.60 42.80 -29.49
N ILE A 524 17.67 42.32 -28.25
CA ILE A 524 18.26 41.01 -27.92
C ILE A 524 17.21 39.93 -28.20
N ILE A 525 17.47 39.06 -29.18
CA ILE A 525 16.55 37.99 -29.61
C ILE A 525 16.80 36.72 -28.78
N GLU A 526 15.83 36.32 -27.96
CA GLU A 526 15.75 34.99 -27.34
C GLU A 526 14.67 34.15 -28.05
N ARG A 527 14.76 32.81 -27.93
CA ARG A 527 13.73 31.86 -28.43
C ARG A 527 12.35 32.22 -27.87
N GLU A 528 11.28 31.82 -28.56
CA GLU A 528 9.91 32.16 -28.19
C GLU A 528 9.64 31.90 -26.70
N ASN A 529 9.28 32.97 -25.99
CA ASN A 529 8.90 32.92 -24.60
C ASN A 529 7.67 32.00 -24.42
N TYR A 530 7.82 30.87 -23.72
CA TYR A 530 6.73 29.93 -23.42
C TYR A 530 5.63 30.54 -22.53
N ASN A 531 5.86 31.75 -21.99
CA ASN A 531 4.86 32.57 -21.29
C ASN A 531 4.08 33.53 -22.22
N LYS A 532 4.04 33.29 -23.54
CA LYS A 532 3.04 33.96 -24.39
C LYS A 532 1.63 33.62 -23.89
N PRO A 533 0.73 34.62 -23.78
CA PRO A 533 -0.63 34.36 -23.35
C PRO A 533 -1.32 33.43 -24.35
N LYS A 534 -2.03 32.41 -23.85
CA LYS A 534 -2.78 31.45 -24.68
C LYS A 534 -4.09 32.02 -25.27
N SER A 535 -4.40 33.31 -25.03
CA SER A 535 -5.52 34.03 -25.64
C SER A 535 -5.11 35.46 -26.03
N GLU A 536 -5.75 36.01 -27.06
CA GLU A 536 -5.47 37.35 -27.61
C GLU A 536 -5.84 38.50 -26.64
N ASP A 537 -6.63 38.24 -25.59
CA ASP A 537 -7.15 39.26 -24.64
C ASP A 537 -6.47 39.30 -23.26
N ALA A 538 -5.41 38.50 -23.02
CA ALA A 538 -4.73 38.51 -21.73
C ALA A 538 -3.74 39.69 -21.60
N LYS A 539 -4.06 40.67 -20.74
CA LYS A 539 -3.17 41.79 -20.41
C LYS A 539 -1.96 41.31 -19.61
N GLN A 540 -0.78 41.23 -20.23
CA GLN A 540 0.48 41.05 -19.49
C GLN A 540 0.86 42.34 -18.74
N PRO A 541 1.32 42.26 -17.49
CA PRO A 541 1.86 43.41 -16.78
C PRO A 541 3.09 43.96 -17.51
N GLN A 542 3.08 45.26 -17.77
CA GLN A 542 4.20 45.98 -18.40
C GLN A 542 5.24 46.34 -17.33
N CYS A 543 6.52 46.20 -17.67
CA CYS A 543 7.62 46.60 -16.80
C CYS A 543 7.48 48.09 -16.39
N PRO A 544 7.40 48.41 -15.09
CA PRO A 544 7.41 49.79 -14.60
C PRO A 544 8.69 50.55 -15.03
N PRO A 545 8.63 51.87 -15.29
CA PRO A 545 9.77 52.64 -15.82
C PRO A 545 11.03 52.62 -14.96
N ASP A 546 10.88 52.58 -13.64
CA ASP A 546 11.95 52.46 -12.64
C ASP A 546 12.67 51.12 -12.74
N LYS A 547 11.92 50.03 -12.89
CA LYS A 547 12.48 48.68 -13.09
C LYS A 547 13.11 48.52 -14.47
N GLU A 548 12.51 49.12 -15.51
CA GLU A 548 13.08 49.11 -16.87
C GLU A 548 14.45 49.81 -16.89
N LYS A 549 14.59 50.95 -16.18
CA LYS A 549 15.86 51.66 -16.08
C LYS A 549 16.93 50.81 -15.40
N ALA A 550 16.61 50.19 -14.26
CA ALA A 550 17.56 49.36 -13.53
C ALA A 550 17.98 48.11 -14.32
N ILE A 551 17.06 47.50 -15.07
CA ILE A 551 17.38 46.36 -15.95
C ILE A 551 18.28 46.81 -17.11
N LYS A 552 18.06 47.98 -17.71
CA LYS A 552 18.95 48.51 -18.76
C LYS A 552 20.36 48.79 -18.25
N GLU A 553 20.50 49.33 -17.04
CA GLU A 553 21.79 49.54 -16.40
C GLU A 553 22.52 48.19 -16.17
N ALA A 554 21.79 47.16 -15.74
CA ALA A 554 22.34 45.81 -15.61
C ALA A 554 22.78 45.24 -16.98
N LEU A 555 21.96 45.35 -18.02
CA LEU A 555 22.31 44.88 -19.36
C LEU A 555 23.53 45.59 -19.94
N GLN A 556 23.70 46.91 -19.68
CA GLN A 556 24.90 47.66 -20.04
C GLN A 556 26.13 47.19 -19.26
N HIS A 557 25.98 46.96 -17.96
CA HIS A 557 27.06 46.47 -17.10
C HIS A 557 27.61 45.12 -17.60
N PHE A 558 26.73 44.22 -18.01
CA PHE A 558 27.09 42.91 -18.56
C PHE A 558 27.47 42.94 -20.05
N GLY A 559 27.46 44.11 -20.69
CA GLY A 559 27.82 44.28 -22.10
C GLY A 559 26.86 43.63 -23.08
N MET A 560 25.58 43.48 -22.69
CA MET A 560 24.53 42.87 -23.50
C MET A 560 23.84 43.85 -24.46
N ILE A 561 23.90 45.16 -24.17
CA ILE A 561 23.32 46.25 -24.99
C ILE A 561 24.27 47.43 -25.15
#